data_AF-A0A0N7M9H7-F1
#
_entry.id   AF-A0A0N7M9H7-F1
#
_cell.length_a   1.000
_cell.length_b   1.000
_cell.length_c   1.000
_cell.angle_alpha   90.00
_cell.angle_beta   90.00
_cell.angle_gamma   90.00
#
_symmetry.space_group_name_H-M   'P 1'
#
loop_
_entity.id
_entity.type
_entity.pdbx_description
1 polymer ?
#
loop_
_entity_poly.entity_id
_entity_poly.type
_entity_poly.pdbx_seq_one_letter_code
_entity_poly.pdbx_strand_id
1 'polypeptide(L)'
;MKAGGIQAIGREYKVHLDGYNFLPILTGETKDGPRHEIFYFADTGELTALRYDDWKLIFLEQKAVSTLRAWIEHWTALRVPLITNLRSDPYEQAHLTSNTYYDWMIDRIYFLVPAQKYVGQFLATFQEFPPRQKPASFSIDQVMELMEANNGSK
;
A
#
# COMPACT_ATOMS: atom_id res chain seq x y z
N MET A 1 -0.70 17.48 0.05
CA MET A 1 -0.66 18.86 0.61
C MET A 1 -0.59 18.74 2.14
N LYS A 2 0.46 19.25 2.79
CA LYS A 2 0.61 19.26 4.26
C LYS A 2 -0.05 20.53 4.78
N ALA A 3 -1.30 20.45 5.24
CA ALA A 3 -2.00 21.60 5.81
C ALA A 3 -2.29 21.32 7.29
N GLY A 4 -1.52 21.96 8.17
CA GLY A 4 -1.84 22.05 9.59
C GLY A 4 -2.78 23.22 9.84
N GLY A 5 -3.64 23.11 10.85
CA GLY A 5 -4.46 24.23 11.33
C GLY A 5 -5.71 24.53 10.50
N ILE A 6 -6.22 23.57 9.73
CA ILE A 6 -7.50 23.76 9.02
C ILE A 6 -8.64 23.68 10.04
N GLN A 7 -9.39 24.78 10.15
CA GLN A 7 -10.60 24.86 10.97
C GLN A 7 -11.80 24.35 10.16
N ALA A 8 -12.48 23.31 10.65
CA ALA A 8 -13.73 22.81 10.08
C ALA A 8 -14.67 22.36 11.21
N ILE A 9 -15.99 22.50 11.06
CA ILE A 9 -16.98 22.01 12.05
C ILE A 9 -16.65 22.45 13.50
N GLY A 10 -16.08 23.66 13.67
CA GLY A 10 -15.68 24.20 14.97
C GLY A 10 -14.50 23.51 15.65
N ARG A 11 -13.69 22.75 14.93
CA ARG A 11 -12.48 22.06 15.42
C ARG A 11 -11.30 22.28 14.50
N GLU A 12 -10.11 22.27 15.09
CA GLU A 12 -8.86 22.31 14.35
C GLU A 12 -8.41 20.91 13.93
N TYR A 13 -8.06 20.76 12.67
CA TYR A 13 -7.59 19.50 12.11
C TYR A 13 -6.17 19.64 11.56
N LYS A 14 -5.32 18.67 11.91
CA LYS A 14 -4.01 18.44 11.29
C LYS A 14 -4.15 17.23 10.36
N VAL A 15 -4.19 17.46 9.04
CA VAL A 15 -4.48 16.41 8.05
C VAL A 15 -3.44 16.43 6.93
N HIS A 16 -3.04 15.23 6.52
CA HIS A 16 -2.27 15.02 5.30
C HIS A 16 -3.22 14.59 4.18
N LEU A 17 -3.20 15.30 3.06
CA LEU A 17 -3.90 14.87 1.85
C LEU A 17 -2.90 14.25 0.88
N ASP A 18 -2.99 12.93 0.69
CA ASP A 18 -2.25 12.14 -0.31
C ASP A 18 -2.86 12.22 -1.73
N GLY A 19 -3.96 12.96 -1.86
CA GLY A 19 -4.60 13.25 -3.14
C GLY A 19 -3.82 14.26 -3.98
N TYR A 20 -3.95 14.14 -5.29
CA TYR A 20 -3.37 15.05 -6.28
C TYR A 20 -4.44 15.88 -6.96
N ASN A 21 -4.09 17.09 -7.41
CA ASN A 21 -5.00 17.92 -8.21
C ASN A 21 -4.99 17.47 -9.67
N PHE A 22 -6.08 16.80 -10.09
CA PHE A 22 -6.27 16.34 -11.47
C PHE A 22 -6.98 17.35 -12.37
N LEU A 23 -7.37 18.54 -11.86
CA LEU A 23 -8.10 19.54 -12.65
C LEU A 23 -7.40 19.88 -13.98
N PRO A 24 -6.06 20.10 -14.04
CA PRO A 24 -5.38 20.41 -15.30
C PRO A 24 -5.51 19.33 -16.38
N ILE A 25 -5.65 18.06 -16.00
CA ILE A 25 -5.88 16.96 -16.95
C ILE A 25 -7.31 16.97 -17.43
N LEU A 26 -8.25 17.17 -16.51
CA LEU A 26 -9.69 17.17 -16.81
C LEU A 26 -10.08 18.37 -17.69
N THR A 27 -9.39 19.51 -17.56
CA THR A 27 -9.58 20.70 -18.41
C THR A 27 -8.78 20.65 -19.71
N GLY A 28 -7.92 19.64 -19.89
CA GLY A 28 -7.09 19.49 -21.09
C GLY A 28 -5.85 20.39 -21.14
N GLU A 29 -5.49 21.05 -20.04
CA GLU A 29 -4.27 21.87 -19.92
C GLU A 29 -2.99 21.03 -19.96
N THR A 30 -3.05 19.78 -19.49
CA THR A 30 -1.95 18.82 -19.58
C THR A 30 -2.47 17.43 -19.98
N LYS A 31 -1.59 16.62 -20.59
CA LYS A 31 -1.87 15.22 -20.93
C LYS A 31 -1.49 14.24 -19.83
N ASP A 32 -0.58 14.63 -18.94
CA ASP A 32 0.04 13.73 -17.98
C ASP A 32 -0.49 13.91 -16.56
N GLY A 33 -0.74 12.77 -15.91
CA GLY A 33 -1.02 12.59 -14.49
C GLY A 33 -0.02 13.28 -13.57
N PRO A 34 -0.42 14.02 -12.52
CA PRO A 34 0.52 14.46 -11.49
C PRO A 34 0.96 13.33 -10.55
N ARG A 35 0.32 12.16 -10.62
CA ARG A 35 0.58 11.01 -9.74
C ARG A 35 1.47 10.00 -10.43
N HIS A 36 2.62 9.73 -9.83
CA HIS A 36 3.53 8.68 -10.26
C HIS A 36 3.45 7.44 -9.37
N GLU A 37 3.19 7.63 -8.08
CA GLU A 37 3.16 6.56 -7.08
C GLU A 37 1.75 6.19 -6.59
N ILE A 38 1.54 4.91 -6.35
CA ILE A 38 0.33 4.34 -5.75
C ILE A 38 0.75 3.34 -4.68
N PHE A 39 0.32 3.57 -3.45
CA PHE A 39 0.46 2.63 -2.35
C PHE A 39 -0.80 1.77 -2.24
N TYR A 40 -0.65 0.46 -2.20
CA TYR A 40 -1.76 -0.49 -2.07
C TYR A 40 -1.81 -0.99 -0.64
N PHE A 41 -2.97 -0.86 -0.02
CA PHE A 41 -3.22 -1.33 1.34
C PHE A 41 -4.23 -2.47 1.32
N ALA A 42 -4.00 -3.48 2.16
CA ALA A 42 -5.02 -4.46 2.52
C ALA A 42 -6.12 -3.80 3.36
N ASP A 43 -7.27 -4.47 3.45
CA ASP A 43 -8.38 -4.09 4.33
C ASP A 43 -8.00 -4.07 5.81
N THR A 44 -7.01 -4.88 6.19
CA THR A 44 -6.37 -4.94 7.51
C THR A 44 -5.23 -3.91 7.71
N GLY A 45 -4.99 -3.04 6.72
CA GLY A 45 -4.13 -1.86 6.84
C GLY A 45 -2.64 -2.06 6.50
N GLU A 46 -2.22 -3.26 6.10
CA GLU A 46 -0.86 -3.54 5.67
C GLU A 46 -0.58 -3.01 4.27
N LEU A 47 0.62 -2.47 4.06
CA LEU A 47 1.10 -2.05 2.73
C LEU A 47 1.46 -3.30 1.90
N THR A 48 0.56 -3.70 0.99
CA THR A 48 0.73 -4.90 0.16
C THR A 48 1.64 -4.66 -1.04
N ALA A 49 1.59 -3.47 -1.64
CA ALA A 49 2.39 -3.13 -2.81
C ALA A 49 2.65 -1.62 -2.96
N LEU A 50 3.68 -1.30 -3.73
CA LEU A 50 3.96 0.03 -4.27
C LEU A 50 3.95 -0.06 -5.79
N ARG A 51 3.24 0.84 -6.46
CA ARG A 51 3.42 1.11 -7.89
C ARG A 51 4.08 2.46 -8.07
N TYR A 52 5.03 2.52 -8.99
CA TYR A 52 5.62 3.74 -9.51
C TYR A 52 5.59 3.67 -11.04
N ASP A 53 4.80 4.55 -11.67
CA ASP A 53 4.49 4.54 -13.09
C ASP A 53 4.01 3.15 -13.56
N ASP A 54 4.76 2.49 -14.45
CA ASP A 54 4.41 1.16 -14.96
C ASP A 54 4.91 0.02 -14.06
N TRP A 55 5.76 0.30 -13.07
CA TRP A 55 6.38 -0.71 -12.23
C TRP A 55 5.61 -0.91 -10.94
N LYS A 56 5.35 -2.17 -10.57
CA LYS A 56 4.72 -2.56 -9.31
C LYS A 56 5.62 -3.51 -8.55
N LEU A 57 5.79 -3.24 -7.27
CA LEU A 57 6.50 -4.06 -6.31
C LEU A 57 5.50 -4.60 -5.28
N ILE A 58 5.41 -5.91 -5.15
CA ILE A 58 4.47 -6.59 -4.26
C ILE A 58 5.28 -7.11 -3.06
N PHE A 59 4.99 -6.57 -1.87
CA PHE A 59 5.63 -6.96 -0.62
C PHE A 59 4.92 -8.14 0.05
N LEU A 60 3.60 -8.19 -0.11
CA LEU A 60 2.73 -9.21 0.44
C LEU A 60 2.02 -9.93 -0.69
N GLU A 61 2.28 -11.23 -0.84
CA GLU A 61 1.72 -12.07 -1.90
C GLU A 61 0.43 -12.76 -1.44
N GLN A 62 -0.60 -12.73 -2.29
CA GLN A 62 -1.79 -13.57 -2.11
C GLN A 62 -1.59 -14.90 -2.86
N LYS A 63 -1.39 -16.00 -2.13
CA LYS A 63 -1.19 -17.33 -2.74
C LYS A 63 -2.46 -17.88 -3.39
N ALA A 64 -3.62 -17.68 -2.76
CA ALA A 64 -4.90 -17.96 -3.38
C ALA A 64 -5.30 -16.85 -4.36
N VAL A 65 -5.09 -17.10 -5.66
CA VAL A 65 -5.33 -16.13 -6.73
C VAL A 65 -6.77 -16.09 -7.26
N SER A 66 -7.67 -16.90 -6.71
CA SER A 66 -9.03 -17.03 -7.24
C SER A 66 -10.07 -17.39 -6.18
N THR A 67 -11.34 -17.16 -6.54
CA THR A 67 -12.53 -17.44 -5.72
C THR A 67 -12.56 -16.67 -4.39
N LEU A 68 -13.53 -16.98 -3.53
CA LEU A 68 -13.58 -16.46 -2.16
C LEU A 68 -12.36 -16.90 -1.33
N ARG A 69 -11.61 -17.92 -1.77
CA ARG A 69 -10.41 -18.38 -1.08
C ARG A 69 -9.36 -17.28 -0.91
N ALA A 70 -9.25 -16.35 -1.86
CA ALA A 70 -8.38 -15.18 -1.77
C ALA A 70 -8.68 -14.28 -0.56
N TRP A 71 -9.94 -14.25 -0.10
CA TRP A 71 -10.35 -13.48 1.07
C TRP A 71 -10.22 -14.26 2.38
N ILE A 72 -10.10 -15.59 2.30
CA ILE A 72 -9.96 -16.47 3.46
C ILE A 72 -8.49 -16.64 3.82
N GLU A 73 -7.61 -16.67 2.82
CA GLU A 73 -6.18 -16.89 3.03
C GLU A 73 -5.45 -15.62 3.41
N HIS A 74 -4.50 -15.77 4.34
CA HIS A 74 -3.61 -14.70 4.75
C HIS A 74 -2.65 -14.30 3.63
N TRP A 75 -2.28 -13.03 3.65
CA TRP A 75 -1.16 -12.52 2.90
C TRP A 75 0.15 -13.18 3.32
N THR A 76 1.03 -13.48 2.35
CA THR A 76 2.37 -14.03 2.60
C THR A 76 3.42 -12.95 2.46
N ALA A 77 4.14 -12.65 3.54
CA ALA A 77 5.22 -11.67 3.51
C ALA A 77 6.43 -12.18 2.71
N LEU A 78 6.89 -11.37 1.75
CA LEU A 78 8.02 -11.69 0.90
C LEU A 78 9.32 -11.04 1.42
N ARG A 79 10.42 -11.79 1.36
CA ARG A 79 11.76 -11.24 1.63
C ARG A 79 12.30 -10.44 0.45
N VAL A 80 11.94 -10.86 -0.76
CA VAL A 80 12.24 -10.17 -2.00
C VAL A 80 10.89 -9.88 -2.66
N PRO A 81 10.50 -8.61 -2.79
CA PRO A 81 9.23 -8.24 -3.41
C PRO A 81 9.14 -8.76 -4.85
N LEU A 82 7.96 -9.24 -5.26
CA LEU A 82 7.72 -9.53 -6.67
C LEU A 82 7.72 -8.22 -7.45
N ILE A 83 8.31 -8.24 -8.64
CA ILE A 83 8.37 -7.08 -9.54
C ILE A 83 7.49 -7.38 -10.75
N THR A 84 6.65 -6.43 -11.11
CA THR A 84 5.78 -6.53 -12.30
C THR A 84 5.86 -5.22 -13.08
N ASN A 85 5.83 -5.31 -14.40
CA ASN A 85 5.58 -4.16 -15.26
C ASN A 85 4.13 -4.24 -15.76
N LEU A 86 3.25 -3.35 -15.31
CA LEU A 86 1.82 -3.37 -15.62
C LEU A 86 1.50 -2.98 -17.06
N ARG A 87 2.41 -2.30 -17.77
CA ARG A 87 2.23 -2.01 -19.20
C ARG A 87 2.43 -3.28 -20.03
N SER A 88 3.40 -4.10 -19.67
CA SER A 88 3.71 -5.35 -20.37
C SER A 88 2.89 -6.55 -19.86
N ASP A 89 2.60 -6.58 -18.55
CA ASP A 89 1.85 -7.64 -17.86
C ASP A 89 0.70 -7.03 -17.02
N PRO A 90 -0.36 -6.54 -17.67
CA PRO A 90 -1.47 -5.85 -16.99
C PRO A 90 -2.28 -6.76 -16.06
N TYR A 91 -2.17 -8.08 -16.22
CA TYR A 91 -2.87 -9.07 -15.41
C TYR A 91 -1.99 -9.69 -14.33
N GLU A 92 -0.73 -9.24 -14.22
CA GLU A 92 0.21 -9.68 -13.21
C GLU A 92 0.40 -11.21 -13.21
N GLN A 93 0.48 -11.85 -14.38
CA GLN A 93 0.50 -13.31 -14.51
C GLN A 93 1.90 -13.91 -14.63
N ALA A 94 2.92 -13.09 -14.90
CA ALA A 94 4.26 -13.58 -15.24
C ALA A 94 4.85 -14.44 -14.11
N HIS A 95 4.69 -14.03 -12.85
CA HIS A 95 5.20 -14.75 -11.68
C HIS A 95 4.49 -16.10 -11.41
N LEU A 96 3.30 -16.30 -11.98
CA LEU A 96 2.52 -17.54 -11.85
C LEU A 96 2.81 -18.53 -12.98
N THR A 97 3.04 -18.02 -14.19
CA THR A 97 2.96 -18.84 -15.42
C THR A 97 4.26 -18.92 -16.20
N SER A 98 5.18 -17.97 -16.01
CA SER A 98 6.41 -17.91 -16.79
C SER A 98 7.52 -18.74 -16.17
N ASN A 99 8.18 -19.55 -17.02
CA ASN A 99 9.35 -20.33 -16.62
C ASN A 99 10.60 -19.47 -16.39
N THR A 100 10.63 -18.24 -16.90
CA THR A 100 11.82 -17.36 -16.86
C THR A 100 11.59 -16.08 -16.04
N TYR A 101 10.48 -16.00 -15.29
CA TYR A 101 10.13 -14.81 -14.51
C TYR A 101 11.23 -14.42 -13.51
N TYR A 102 11.78 -15.39 -12.79
CA TYR A 102 12.74 -15.10 -11.73
C TYR A 102 14.08 -14.60 -12.26
N ASP A 103 14.54 -15.11 -13.40
CA ASP A 103 15.72 -14.58 -14.09
C ASP A 103 15.49 -13.11 -14.49
N TRP A 104 14.34 -12.83 -15.10
CA TRP A 104 13.93 -11.47 -15.47
C TRP A 104 13.78 -10.54 -14.26
N MET A 105 13.31 -11.06 -13.12
CA MET A 105 13.13 -10.32 -11.87
C MET A 105 14.47 -9.96 -11.23
N ILE A 106 15.44 -10.89 -11.22
CA ILE A 106 16.77 -10.66 -10.65
C ILE A 106 17.49 -9.53 -11.39
N ASP A 107 17.40 -9.48 -12.71
CA ASP A 107 17.94 -8.39 -13.53
C ASP A 107 17.38 -7.01 -13.15
N ARG A 108 16.26 -6.97 -12.41
CA ARG A 108 15.51 -5.77 -12.01
C ARG A 108 15.50 -5.52 -10.52
N ILE A 109 16.25 -6.28 -9.73
CA ILE A 109 16.29 -6.14 -8.27
C ILE A 109 16.80 -4.76 -7.82
N TYR A 110 17.48 -4.02 -8.71
CA TYR A 110 17.88 -2.64 -8.46
C TYR A 110 16.69 -1.69 -8.18
N PHE A 111 15.46 -2.05 -8.56
CA PHE A 111 14.25 -1.28 -8.21
C PHE A 111 13.92 -1.29 -6.72
N LEU A 112 14.45 -2.24 -5.94
CA LEU A 112 14.15 -2.33 -4.51
C LEU A 112 14.66 -1.12 -3.73
N VAL A 113 15.84 -0.59 -4.10
CA VAL A 113 16.47 0.55 -3.41
C VAL A 113 15.62 1.84 -3.49
N PRO A 114 15.21 2.32 -4.68
CA PRO A 114 14.33 3.48 -4.76
C PRO A 114 12.97 3.21 -4.11
N ALA A 115 12.41 1.99 -4.25
CA ALA A 115 11.14 1.65 -3.61
C ALA A 115 11.19 1.79 -2.08
N GLN A 116 12.25 1.32 -1.43
CA GLN A 116 12.45 1.50 0.02
C GLN A 116 12.45 2.98 0.41
N LYS A 117 13.05 3.85 -0.39
CA LYS A 117 13.05 5.29 -0.13
C LYS A 117 11.63 5.87 -0.20
N TYR A 118 10.86 5.54 -1.23
CA TYR A 118 9.48 6.02 -1.37
C TYR A 118 8.57 5.51 -0.25
N VAL A 119 8.65 4.22 0.08
CA VAL A 119 7.91 3.64 1.20
C VAL A 119 8.32 4.29 2.52
N GLY A 120 9.62 4.46 2.78
CA GLY A 120 10.11 5.11 3.98
C GLY A 120 9.63 6.56 4.13
N GLN A 121 9.65 7.32 3.04
CA GLN A 121 9.13 8.69 3.02
C GLN A 121 7.62 8.75 3.29
N PHE A 122 6.86 7.84 2.71
CA PHE A 122 5.42 7.72 2.96
C PHE A 122 5.15 7.33 4.42
N LEU A 123 5.84 6.31 4.94
CA LEU A 123 5.68 5.88 6.33
C LEU A 123 6.08 6.95 7.34
N ALA A 124 7.07 7.80 7.03
CA ALA A 124 7.43 8.94 7.86
C ALA A 124 6.29 9.96 7.99
N THR A 125 5.37 10.04 7.02
CA THR A 125 4.19 10.92 7.14
C THR A 125 3.28 10.50 8.29
N PHE A 126 3.20 9.21 8.63
CA PHE A 126 2.40 8.72 9.75
C PHE A 126 2.96 9.13 11.12
N GLN A 127 4.25 9.46 11.21
CA GLN A 127 4.80 10.04 12.44
C GLN A 127 4.28 11.48 12.63
N GLU A 128 4.18 12.23 11.54
CA GLU A 128 3.70 13.62 11.57
C GLU A 128 2.15 13.70 11.62
N PHE A 129 1.47 12.73 11.01
CA PHE A 129 0.02 12.61 10.85
C PHE A 129 -0.43 11.18 11.16
N PRO A 130 -0.59 10.82 12.44
CA PRO A 130 -0.89 9.44 12.84
C PRO A 130 -2.25 8.94 12.33
N PRO A 131 -2.38 7.63 12.03
CA PRO A 131 -3.67 7.03 11.66
C PRO A 131 -4.75 7.31 12.70
N ARG A 132 -5.91 7.77 12.24
CA ARG A 132 -7.03 8.16 13.11
C ARG A 132 -7.97 6.99 13.44
N GLN A 133 -7.87 5.91 12.69
CA GLN A 133 -8.67 4.70 12.85
C GLN A 133 -7.73 3.51 12.91
N LYS A 134 -7.90 2.65 13.93
CA LYS A 134 -7.23 1.35 13.95
C LYS A 134 -7.79 0.51 12.81
N PRO A 135 -6.95 -0.15 12.00
CA PRO A 135 -7.45 -1.07 11.00
C PRO A 135 -8.23 -2.20 11.69
N ALA A 136 -9.20 -2.75 10.97
CA ALA A 136 -9.88 -3.95 11.42
C ALA A 136 -8.86 -5.08 11.50
N SER A 137 -8.82 -5.81 12.61
CA SER A 137 -8.09 -7.07 12.70
C SER A 137 -9.08 -8.16 13.03
N PHE A 138 -9.01 -9.26 12.28
CA PHE A 138 -9.78 -10.47 12.55
C PHE A 138 -9.00 -11.47 13.42
N SER A 139 -7.85 -11.06 13.96
CA SER A 139 -6.98 -11.94 14.75
C SER A 139 -7.53 -12.19 16.16
N ILE A 140 -7.31 -13.41 16.64
CA ILE A 140 -7.56 -13.77 18.04
C ILE A 140 -6.70 -12.91 18.96
N ASP A 141 -5.53 -12.44 18.51
CA ASP A 141 -4.62 -11.59 19.28
C ASP A 141 -5.27 -10.27 19.72
N GLN A 142 -6.09 -9.63 18.87
CA GLN A 142 -6.86 -8.46 19.28
C GLN A 142 -7.95 -8.79 20.30
N VAL A 143 -8.57 -9.98 20.19
CA VAL A 143 -9.54 -10.46 21.19
C VAL A 143 -8.84 -10.72 22.52
N MET A 144 -7.64 -11.29 22.48
CA MET A 144 -6.80 -11.54 23.66
C MET A 144 -6.32 -10.22 24.28
N GLU A 145 -5.85 -9.24 23.50
CA GLU A 145 -5.51 -7.89 23.99
C GLU A 145 -6.72 -7.20 24.64
N LEU A 146 -7.92 -7.31 24.06
CA LEU A 146 -9.15 -6.77 24.64
C LEU A 146 -9.56 -7.49 25.94
N MET A 147 -9.34 -8.81 26.03
CA MET A 147 -9.60 -9.60 27.24
C MET A 147 -8.59 -9.30 28.35
N GLU A 148 -7.31 -9.14 28.02
CA GLU A 148 -6.26 -8.74 28.95
C GLU A 148 -6.46 -7.32 29.46
N ALA A 149 -6.82 -6.38 28.58
CA ALA A 149 -7.13 -4.99 28.97
C ALA A 149 -8.34 -4.90 29.91
N ASN A 150 -9.35 -5.77 29.75
CA ASN A 150 -10.51 -5.83 30.64
C ASN A 150 -10.22 -6.55 31.97
N ASN A 151 -9.23 -7.45 32.02
CA ASN A 151 -8.82 -8.15 33.25
C ASN A 151 -7.86 -7.34 34.12
N GLY A 152 -7.30 -6.23 33.62
CA GLY A 152 -6.44 -5.31 34.38
C GLY A 152 -7.17 -4.27 35.24
N SER A 153 -8.51 -4.28 35.27
CA SER A 153 -9.32 -3.42 36.15
C SER A 153 -9.79 -4.18 37.39
N LYS A 154 -8.88 -4.50 38.29
CA LYS A 154 -9.15 -4.84 39.69
C LYS A 154 -8.01 -4.36 40.59
#